data_AF-A0A7G2CSK2-F1
#
_entry.id   AF-A0A7G2CSK2-F1
#
_cell.length_a   1.000
_cell.length_b   1.000
_cell.length_c   1.000
_cell.angle_alpha   90.00
_cell.angle_beta   90.00
_cell.angle_gamma   90.00
#
_symmetry.space_group_name_H-M   'P 1'
#
loop_
_entity.id
_entity.type
_entity.pdbx_description
1 polymer ?
#
loop_
_entity_poly.entity_id
_entity_poly.type
_entity_poly.pdbx_seq_one_letter_code
_entity_poly.pdbx_strand_id
1 'polypeptide(L)'
;MQRGPPRQPLKRPRDGNEIENALVPRRNISHPFRANFNDHFETSLEALRDVLAAVQEVRQQLRPSTPEKFTLYDPYYCSGTVVASWAQLDMPNVINENVDFYATMANHTIPAHDMVVTNPPFSDDHMPRLMKFLADGNDGRPWAFLAPDYVATKPWYIQFVNEHYAKATRVAKGVLRGPAPTAPRSFALPPYLAAGNTAATKVLPVEPFYIIPKQKYDFHHPVEGVGKEHSHFKSMWYVWAGRHTNDVVRASRVELLRRHPTGAAPAVVHGLEALKESNLVASTDKRLNPERRGKMYPKKK
;
A
#
# COMPACT_ATOMS: atom_id res chain seq x y z
N MET A 1 -70.61 15.35 44.82
CA MET A 1 -69.89 16.32 43.96
C MET A 1 -68.39 16.21 44.23
N GLN A 2 -67.68 15.35 43.50
CA GLN A 2 -66.22 15.26 43.56
C GLN A 2 -65.63 16.09 42.42
N ARG A 3 -64.86 17.14 42.76
CA ARG A 3 -64.11 17.96 41.78
C ARG A 3 -62.71 17.36 41.64
N GLY A 4 -62.41 16.80 40.47
CA GLY A 4 -61.08 16.26 40.14
C GLY A 4 -60.01 17.36 40.05
N PRO A 5 -58.72 16.99 40.16
CA PRO A 5 -57.62 17.95 40.20
C PRO A 5 -57.41 18.63 38.83
N PRO A 6 -56.83 19.85 38.82
CA PRO A 6 -56.71 20.68 37.62
C PRO A 6 -55.69 20.11 36.62
N ARG A 7 -56.03 20.17 35.33
CA ARG A 7 -55.16 19.79 34.20
C ARG A 7 -53.96 20.75 34.11
N GLN A 8 -52.75 20.21 34.17
CA GLN A 8 -51.52 20.95 33.86
C GLN A 8 -51.42 21.20 32.33
N PRO A 9 -50.90 22.36 31.89
CA PRO A 9 -50.81 22.69 30.47
C PRO A 9 -49.73 21.89 29.76
N LEU A 10 -50.05 21.38 28.55
CA LEU A 10 -49.08 20.79 27.62
C LEU A 10 -47.97 21.80 27.32
N LYS A 11 -46.73 21.48 27.73
CA LYS A 11 -45.54 22.17 27.23
C LYS A 11 -45.36 21.81 25.75
N ARG A 12 -45.37 22.82 24.89
CA ARG A 12 -44.98 22.71 23.48
C ARG A 12 -43.52 22.19 23.38
N PRO A 13 -43.16 21.43 22.34
CA PRO A 13 -41.79 20.96 22.17
C PRO A 13 -40.88 22.18 21.96
N ARG A 14 -39.77 22.24 22.69
CA ARG A 14 -38.66 23.12 22.30
C ARG A 14 -37.83 22.36 21.29
N ASP A 15 -37.76 22.90 20.08
CA ASP A 15 -36.76 22.56 19.09
C ASP A 15 -35.36 22.72 19.68
N GLY A 16 -34.48 21.77 19.36
CA GLY A 16 -33.04 21.93 19.53
C GLY A 16 -32.31 20.69 20.03
N ASN A 17 -31.75 19.92 19.08
CA ASN A 17 -30.51 19.14 19.24
C ASN A 17 -30.46 17.97 20.24
N GLU A 18 -31.39 17.03 20.15
CA GLU A 18 -31.14 15.66 20.64
C GLU A 18 -31.66 14.64 19.63
N ILE A 19 -30.98 14.52 18.49
CA ILE A 19 -31.14 13.38 17.59
C ILE A 19 -29.76 12.73 17.44
N GLU A 20 -29.67 11.52 18.00
CA GLU A 20 -28.75 10.43 17.65
C GLU A 20 -27.24 10.68 17.82
N ASN A 21 -26.77 10.65 19.08
CA ASN A 21 -25.58 9.86 19.38
C ASN A 21 -25.99 8.39 19.54
N ALA A 22 -26.36 7.76 18.42
CA ALA A 22 -26.30 6.31 18.36
C ALA A 22 -24.82 5.93 18.50
N LEU A 23 -24.43 5.53 19.71
CA LEU A 23 -23.12 4.97 20.01
C LEU A 23 -22.89 3.78 19.08
N VAL A 24 -22.17 4.03 17.98
CA VAL A 24 -21.64 2.98 17.12
C VAL A 24 -20.76 2.09 18.02
N PRO A 25 -20.91 0.75 18.00
CA PRO A 25 -20.16 -0.10 18.90
C PRO A 25 -18.66 0.08 18.66
N ARG A 26 -17.91 0.47 19.69
CA ARG A 26 -16.45 0.46 19.67
C ARG A 26 -16.00 -0.94 19.29
N ARG A 27 -15.40 -1.12 18.11
CA ARG A 27 -14.75 -2.39 17.77
C ARG A 27 -13.55 -2.54 18.70
N ASN A 28 -13.68 -3.38 19.71
CA ASN A 28 -12.55 -3.83 20.53
C ASN A 28 -11.69 -4.75 19.66
N ILE A 29 -10.77 -4.14 18.90
CA ILE A 29 -9.80 -4.87 18.10
C ILE A 29 -8.68 -5.34 19.05
N SER A 30 -8.48 -6.64 19.12
CA SER A 30 -7.38 -7.27 19.86
C SER A 30 -6.45 -7.97 18.86
N HIS A 31 -5.14 -7.80 19.04
CA HIS A 31 -4.13 -8.43 18.20
C HIS A 31 -3.44 -9.55 18.96
N PRO A 32 -3.22 -10.73 18.34
CA PRO A 32 -2.44 -11.80 18.96
C PRO A 32 -0.93 -11.51 18.95
N PHE A 33 -0.51 -10.36 18.45
CA PHE A 33 0.87 -9.90 18.33
C PHE A 33 1.07 -8.55 18.99
N ARG A 34 2.33 -8.23 19.30
CA ARG A 34 2.69 -6.89 19.78
C ARG A 34 2.55 -5.89 18.65
N ALA A 35 1.59 -4.99 18.78
CA ALA A 35 1.39 -3.89 17.86
C ALA A 35 1.57 -2.55 18.57
N ASN A 36 2.28 -1.62 17.95
CA ASN A 36 2.38 -0.26 18.46
C ASN A 36 1.10 0.49 18.09
N PHE A 37 0.48 1.16 19.06
CA PHE A 37 -0.71 1.96 18.82
C PHE A 37 -0.55 2.94 17.64
N ASN A 38 0.63 3.56 17.51
CA ASN A 38 0.92 4.53 16.46
C ASN A 38 1.20 3.91 15.08
N ASP A 39 1.02 2.60 14.92
CA ASP A 39 1.16 1.91 13.64
C ASP A 39 -0.18 1.46 13.05
N HIS A 40 -1.28 1.55 13.81
CA HIS A 40 -2.61 1.15 13.34
C HIS A 40 -3.24 2.22 12.46
N PHE A 41 -2.86 2.24 11.19
CA PHE A 41 -3.41 3.15 10.20
C PHE A 41 -3.97 2.38 9.02
N GLU A 42 -5.29 2.49 8.83
CA GLU A 42 -5.97 1.92 7.67
C GLU A 42 -5.55 2.63 6.39
N THR A 43 -5.35 1.85 5.33
CA THR A 43 -5.10 2.38 3.99
C THR A 43 -6.38 3.01 3.45
N SER A 44 -6.34 4.29 3.08
CA SER A 44 -7.50 4.96 2.51
C SER A 44 -7.85 4.43 1.12
N LEU A 45 -9.14 4.51 0.77
CA LEU A 45 -9.64 4.13 -0.55
C LEU A 45 -8.99 4.95 -1.68
N GLU A 46 -8.62 6.21 -1.43
CA GLU A 46 -7.87 7.03 -2.37
C GLU A 46 -6.48 6.44 -2.67
N ALA A 47 -5.74 6.02 -1.64
CA ALA A 47 -4.45 5.36 -1.83
C ALA A 47 -4.61 4.07 -2.65
N LEU A 48 -5.62 3.24 -2.36
CA LEU A 48 -5.89 2.03 -3.14
C LEU A 48 -6.25 2.33 -4.60
N ARG A 49 -7.02 3.41 -4.87
CA ARG A 49 -7.39 3.83 -6.23
C ARG A 49 -6.18 4.21 -7.08
N ASP A 50 -5.15 4.80 -6.48
CA ASP A 50 -3.93 5.21 -7.19
C ASP A 50 -3.10 4.01 -7.65
N VAL A 51 -3.06 2.93 -6.86
CA VAL A 51 -2.33 1.69 -7.22
C VAL A 51 -3.18 0.69 -8.00
N LEU A 52 -4.51 0.89 -8.06
CA LEU A 52 -5.46 -0.02 -8.71
C LEU A 52 -5.08 -0.36 -10.15
N ALA A 53 -4.65 0.62 -10.94
CA ALA A 53 -4.26 0.40 -12.33
C ALA A 53 -3.06 -0.56 -12.44
N ALA A 54 -2.10 -0.46 -11.52
CA ALA A 54 -0.97 -1.37 -11.47
C ALA A 54 -1.42 -2.79 -11.11
N VAL A 55 -2.27 -2.92 -10.09
CA VAL A 55 -2.82 -4.21 -9.64
C VAL A 55 -3.63 -4.90 -10.74
N GLN A 56 -4.47 -4.15 -11.46
CA GLN A 56 -5.27 -4.68 -12.55
C GLN A 56 -4.41 -5.15 -13.73
N GLU A 57 -3.35 -4.42 -14.08
CA GLU A 57 -2.42 -4.86 -15.11
C GLU A 57 -1.67 -6.14 -14.67
N VAL A 58 -1.18 -6.20 -13.43
CA VAL A 58 -0.55 -7.41 -12.88
C VAL A 58 -1.51 -8.60 -12.93
N ARG A 59 -2.79 -8.41 -12.58
CA ARG A 59 -3.84 -9.43 -12.69
C ARG A 59 -3.96 -9.98 -14.11
N GLN A 60 -3.99 -9.10 -15.11
CA GLN A 60 -4.09 -9.52 -16.51
C GLN A 60 -2.84 -10.26 -16.98
N GLN A 61 -1.66 -9.85 -16.53
CA GLN A 61 -0.38 -10.47 -16.92
C GLN A 61 -0.18 -11.85 -16.28
N LEU A 62 -0.59 -12.03 -15.01
CA LEU A 62 -0.37 -13.30 -14.29
C LEU A 62 -1.53 -14.29 -14.45
N ARG A 63 -2.77 -13.80 -14.61
CA ARG A 63 -3.99 -14.61 -14.65
C ARG A 63 -4.88 -14.23 -15.84
N PRO A 64 -4.39 -14.21 -17.09
CA PRO A 64 -5.17 -13.74 -18.24
C PRO A 64 -6.46 -14.55 -18.49
N SER A 65 -6.44 -15.85 -18.18
CA SER A 65 -7.57 -16.75 -18.40
C SER A 65 -8.46 -16.94 -17.18
N THR A 66 -7.99 -16.55 -15.99
CA THR A 66 -8.74 -16.69 -14.72
C THR A 66 -8.50 -15.49 -13.81
N PRO A 67 -8.76 -14.25 -14.27
CA PRO A 67 -8.50 -13.03 -13.50
C PRO A 67 -9.26 -13.02 -12.17
N GLU A 68 -10.41 -13.69 -12.10
CA GLU A 68 -11.22 -13.87 -10.88
C GLU A 68 -10.56 -14.70 -9.79
N LYS A 69 -9.46 -15.42 -10.07
CA LYS A 69 -8.66 -16.15 -9.08
C LYS A 69 -7.47 -15.35 -8.56
N PHE A 70 -7.25 -14.15 -9.09
CA PHE A 70 -6.14 -13.31 -8.68
C PHE A 70 -6.30 -12.88 -7.22
N THR A 71 -5.29 -13.14 -6.41
CA THR A 71 -5.34 -12.99 -4.95
C THR A 71 -4.31 -11.97 -4.46
N LEU A 72 -4.79 -10.95 -3.75
CA LEU A 72 -3.96 -9.98 -3.05
C LEU A 72 -3.63 -10.47 -1.64
N TYR A 73 -2.43 -10.18 -1.18
CA TYR A 73 -2.01 -10.44 0.20
C TYR A 73 -1.57 -9.15 0.89
N ASP A 74 -2.21 -8.83 2.01
CA ASP A 74 -1.76 -7.80 2.93
C ASP A 74 -1.35 -8.46 4.26
N PRO A 75 -0.03 -8.62 4.51
CA PRO A 75 0.46 -9.27 5.71
C PRO A 75 0.21 -8.46 7.00
N TYR A 76 0.00 -7.15 6.91
CA TYR A 76 -0.11 -6.30 8.09
C TYR A 76 -1.58 -6.05 8.42
N TYR A 77 -2.05 -6.68 9.50
CA TYR A 77 -3.43 -6.56 9.93
C TYR A 77 -3.65 -5.34 10.83
N CYS A 78 -4.58 -4.48 10.43
CA CYS A 78 -5.07 -3.37 11.24
C CYS A 78 -6.47 -3.70 11.80
N SER A 79 -7.56 -3.50 11.05
CA SER A 79 -8.91 -3.90 11.46
C SER A 79 -9.64 -4.73 10.40
N GLY A 80 -8.95 -5.09 9.31
CA GLY A 80 -9.49 -5.87 8.19
C GLY A 80 -10.29 -5.04 7.18
N THR A 81 -10.40 -3.72 7.33
CA THR A 81 -11.25 -2.90 6.43
C THR A 81 -10.75 -2.87 4.99
N VAL A 82 -9.44 -3.08 4.79
CA VAL A 82 -8.80 -3.13 3.47
C VAL A 82 -9.45 -4.16 2.54
N VAL A 83 -9.96 -5.28 3.07
CA VAL A 83 -10.67 -6.31 2.29
C VAL A 83 -11.93 -5.74 1.65
N ALA A 84 -12.74 -5.01 2.43
CA ALA A 84 -13.95 -4.37 1.93
C ALA A 84 -13.62 -3.21 0.97
N SER A 85 -12.54 -2.47 1.20
CA SER A 85 -12.10 -1.41 0.29
C SER A 85 -11.64 -1.94 -1.06
N TRP A 86 -10.93 -3.07 -1.09
CA TRP A 86 -10.56 -3.73 -2.35
C TRP A 86 -11.75 -4.36 -3.08
N ALA A 87 -12.71 -4.91 -2.35
CA ALA A 87 -13.96 -5.39 -2.94
C ALA A 87 -14.73 -4.27 -3.65
N GLN A 88 -14.75 -3.05 -3.10
CA GLN A 88 -15.31 -1.86 -3.76
C GLN A 88 -14.58 -1.44 -5.05
N LEU A 89 -13.37 -1.98 -5.29
CA LEU A 89 -12.54 -1.72 -6.46
C LEU A 89 -12.46 -2.93 -7.41
N ASP A 90 -13.43 -3.85 -7.31
CA ASP A 90 -13.52 -5.07 -8.14
C ASP A 90 -12.30 -6.01 -7.99
N MET A 91 -11.73 -6.06 -6.79
CA MET A 91 -10.63 -6.94 -6.38
C MET A 91 -11.00 -7.71 -5.09
N PRO A 92 -12.00 -8.61 -5.11
CA PRO A 92 -12.58 -9.17 -3.88
C PRO A 92 -11.69 -10.20 -3.17
N ASN A 93 -10.74 -10.85 -3.84
CA ASN A 93 -9.88 -11.86 -3.22
C ASN A 93 -8.69 -11.21 -2.53
N VAL A 94 -8.85 -10.91 -1.24
CA VAL A 94 -7.80 -10.30 -0.41
C VAL A 94 -7.62 -11.12 0.85
N ILE A 95 -6.38 -11.51 1.11
CA ILE A 95 -5.98 -12.17 2.35
C ILE A 95 -5.42 -11.09 3.29
N ASN A 96 -6.15 -10.80 4.36
CA ASN A 96 -5.72 -9.92 5.45
C ASN A 96 -6.26 -10.49 6.77
N GLU A 97 -5.47 -11.33 7.41
CA GLU A 97 -5.86 -12.08 8.61
C GLU A 97 -5.21 -11.49 9.86
N ASN A 98 -5.90 -11.53 10.99
CA ASN A 98 -5.38 -11.05 12.28
C ASN A 98 -4.36 -12.03 12.87
N VAL A 99 -3.22 -12.15 12.21
CA VAL A 99 -2.12 -13.06 12.56
C VAL A 99 -0.80 -12.30 12.62
N ASP A 100 0.17 -12.82 13.37
CA ASP A 100 1.52 -12.27 13.41
C ASP A 100 2.25 -12.60 12.11
N PHE A 101 2.44 -11.61 11.24
CA PHE A 101 3.17 -11.75 9.99
C PHE A 101 4.59 -12.31 10.17
N TYR A 102 5.31 -11.91 11.23
CA TYR A 102 6.67 -12.41 11.41
C TYR A 102 6.68 -13.86 11.88
N ALA A 103 5.67 -14.27 12.64
CA ALA A 103 5.48 -15.68 12.96
C ALA A 103 5.13 -16.50 11.71
N THR A 104 4.29 -15.99 10.80
CA THR A 104 3.96 -16.71 9.55
C THR A 104 5.16 -16.85 8.63
N MET A 105 6.03 -15.82 8.57
CA MET A 105 7.32 -15.92 7.88
C MET A 105 8.23 -16.98 8.52
N ALA A 106 8.40 -16.96 9.84
CA ALA A 106 9.29 -17.88 10.55
C ALA A 106 8.83 -19.34 10.47
N ASN A 107 7.51 -19.56 10.43
CA ASN A 107 6.90 -20.88 10.34
C ASN A 107 6.67 -21.36 8.89
N HIS A 108 7.05 -20.55 7.89
CA HIS A 108 6.80 -20.83 6.48
C HIS A 108 5.32 -21.10 6.15
N THR A 109 4.41 -20.38 6.81
CA THR A 109 2.95 -20.49 6.62
C THR A 109 2.37 -19.30 5.87
N ILE A 110 3.16 -18.65 5.01
CA ILE A 110 2.68 -17.56 4.15
C ILE A 110 1.64 -18.14 3.18
N PRO A 111 0.43 -17.57 3.10
CA PRO A 111 -0.62 -18.12 2.25
C PRO A 111 -0.27 -17.94 0.77
N ALA A 112 -0.76 -18.84 -0.08
CA ALA A 112 -0.60 -18.71 -1.51
C ALA A 112 -1.34 -17.46 -2.03
N HIS A 113 -0.63 -16.62 -2.79
CA HIS A 113 -1.16 -15.38 -3.35
C HIS A 113 -0.46 -15.03 -4.67
N ASP A 114 -0.93 -14.00 -5.37
CA ASP A 114 -0.35 -13.55 -6.63
C ASP A 114 0.45 -12.24 -6.47
N MET A 115 0.01 -11.34 -5.59
CA MET A 115 0.67 -10.05 -5.38
C MET A 115 0.52 -9.58 -3.93
N VAL A 116 1.60 -9.07 -3.36
CA VAL A 116 1.56 -8.37 -2.06
C VAL A 116 1.11 -6.95 -2.28
N VAL A 117 0.09 -6.47 -1.58
CA VAL A 117 -0.27 -5.04 -1.56
C VAL A 117 -0.55 -4.62 -0.14
N THR A 118 0.26 -3.72 0.41
CA THR A 118 0.25 -3.46 1.85
C THR A 118 0.60 -2.03 2.24
N ASN A 119 0.14 -1.61 3.43
CA ASN A 119 0.57 -0.40 4.12
C ASN A 119 1.25 -0.82 5.44
N PRO A 120 2.57 -1.05 5.44
CA PRO A 120 3.26 -1.57 6.60
C PRO A 120 3.33 -0.54 7.74
N PRO A 121 3.47 -1.01 8.99
CA PRO A 121 3.92 -0.18 10.09
C PRO A 121 5.29 0.44 9.79
N PHE A 122 5.50 1.68 10.24
CA PHE A 122 6.74 2.44 9.98
C PHE A 122 7.66 2.54 11.20
N SER A 123 7.21 2.05 12.35
CA SER A 123 8.03 2.02 13.56
C SER A 123 9.09 0.90 13.52
N ASP A 124 10.01 0.94 14.47
CA ASP A 124 10.99 -0.11 14.76
C ASP A 124 11.71 -0.67 13.51
N ASP A 125 11.76 -1.99 13.34
CA ASP A 125 12.46 -2.69 12.27
C ASP A 125 11.51 -3.26 11.19
N HIS A 126 10.25 -2.80 11.18
CA HIS A 126 9.22 -3.30 10.27
C HIS A 126 9.57 -3.15 8.79
N MET A 127 10.09 -1.98 8.39
CA MET A 127 10.47 -1.70 7.00
C MET A 127 11.64 -2.59 6.51
N PRO A 128 12.78 -2.71 7.23
CA PRO A 128 13.82 -3.69 6.90
C PRO A 128 13.31 -5.13 6.80
N ARG A 129 12.43 -5.56 7.72
CA ARG A 129 11.85 -6.92 7.68
C ARG A 129 10.96 -7.14 6.47
N LEU A 130 10.14 -6.15 6.10
CA LEU A 130 9.36 -6.19 4.87
C LEU A 130 10.27 -6.31 3.65
N MET A 131 11.35 -5.53 3.56
CA MET A 131 12.26 -5.62 2.40
C MET A 131 12.89 -7.01 2.29
N LYS A 132 13.31 -7.59 3.43
CA LYS A 132 13.82 -8.96 3.47
C LYS A 132 12.78 -9.97 2.97
N PHE A 133 11.53 -9.84 3.41
CA PHE A 133 10.44 -10.68 2.91
C PHE A 133 10.26 -10.53 1.40
N LEU A 134 10.20 -9.30 0.89
CA LEU A 134 9.97 -9.05 -0.54
C LEU A 134 11.10 -9.57 -1.42
N ALA A 135 12.35 -9.55 -0.95
CA ALA A 135 13.49 -10.12 -1.67
C ALA A 135 13.56 -11.65 -1.58
N ASP A 136 13.44 -12.21 -0.37
CA ASP A 136 13.80 -13.61 -0.12
C ASP A 136 12.58 -14.52 0.12
N GLY A 137 11.54 -13.99 0.76
CA GLY A 137 10.40 -14.77 1.27
C GLY A 137 9.13 -14.70 0.43
N ASN A 138 9.10 -13.86 -0.61
CA ASN A 138 7.92 -13.62 -1.44
C ASN A 138 7.94 -14.40 -2.78
N ASP A 139 8.84 -15.37 -2.94
CA ASP A 139 8.99 -16.19 -4.15
C ASP A 139 9.09 -15.40 -5.48
N GLY A 140 9.59 -14.16 -5.41
CA GLY A 140 9.66 -13.26 -6.57
C GLY A 140 8.31 -12.78 -7.11
N ARG A 141 7.22 -12.92 -6.35
CA ARG A 141 5.90 -12.40 -6.70
C ARG A 141 5.91 -10.86 -6.74
N PRO A 142 5.08 -10.23 -7.59
CA PRO A 142 4.87 -8.78 -7.57
C PRO A 142 4.49 -8.25 -6.20
N TRP A 143 4.83 -7.00 -5.97
CA TRP A 143 4.51 -6.32 -4.73
C TRP A 143 4.25 -4.83 -4.94
N ALA A 144 3.41 -4.28 -4.09
CA ALA A 144 3.25 -2.85 -3.90
C ALA A 144 3.18 -2.57 -2.40
N PHE A 145 3.93 -1.59 -1.91
CA PHE A 145 3.77 -1.12 -0.55
C PHE A 145 3.66 0.39 -0.48
N LEU A 146 2.84 0.87 0.44
CA LEU A 146 2.63 2.28 0.71
C LEU A 146 3.58 2.72 1.81
N ALA A 147 4.44 3.71 1.54
CA ALA A 147 5.34 4.22 2.56
C ALA A 147 5.59 5.72 2.38
N PRO A 148 6.10 6.41 3.42
CA PRO A 148 6.58 7.78 3.25
C PRO A 148 7.53 7.91 2.06
N ASP A 149 7.40 9.01 1.33
CA ASP A 149 8.22 9.33 0.15
C ASP A 149 9.72 9.31 0.48
N TYR A 150 10.08 9.73 1.68
CA TYR A 150 11.46 9.72 2.15
C TYR A 150 12.09 8.33 2.29
N VAL A 151 11.33 7.24 2.29
CA VAL A 151 11.92 5.89 2.35
C VAL A 151 12.84 5.67 1.15
N ALA A 152 12.49 6.20 -0.02
CA ALA A 152 13.29 6.13 -1.23
C ALA A 152 14.65 6.84 -1.13
N THR A 153 14.83 7.77 -0.19
CA THR A 153 16.10 8.48 0.03
C THR A 153 17.01 7.78 1.04
N LYS A 154 16.54 6.70 1.70
CA LYS A 154 17.31 6.04 2.74
C LYS A 154 18.42 5.17 2.14
N PRO A 155 19.65 5.21 2.70
CA PRO A 155 20.76 4.40 2.21
C PRO A 155 20.42 2.91 2.10
N TRP A 156 19.72 2.36 3.09
CA TRP A 156 19.31 0.94 3.09
C TRP A 156 18.35 0.60 1.94
N TYR A 157 17.45 1.50 1.56
CA TYR A 157 16.51 1.26 0.46
C TYR A 157 17.23 1.37 -0.88
N ILE A 158 18.10 2.38 -1.03
CA ILE A 158 18.94 2.55 -2.23
C ILE A 158 19.83 1.33 -2.43
N GLN A 159 20.47 0.85 -1.36
CA GLN A 159 21.28 -0.37 -1.38
C GLN A 159 20.45 -1.58 -1.79
N PHE A 160 19.29 -1.79 -1.15
CA PHE A 160 18.35 -2.86 -1.50
C PHE A 160 18.03 -2.87 -3.00
N VAL A 161 17.68 -1.71 -3.57
CA VAL A 161 17.34 -1.63 -5.00
C VAL A 161 18.55 -1.96 -5.87
N ASN A 162 19.73 -1.42 -5.55
CA ASN A 162 20.95 -1.64 -6.33
C ASN A 162 21.44 -3.09 -6.30
N GLU A 163 21.21 -3.81 -5.20
CA GLU A 163 21.63 -5.21 -5.04
C GLU A 163 20.69 -6.20 -5.78
N HIS A 164 19.41 -5.87 -5.87
CA HIS A 164 18.39 -6.80 -6.35
C HIS A 164 17.91 -6.51 -7.78
N TYR A 165 18.14 -5.31 -8.31
CA TYR A 165 17.54 -4.88 -9.57
C TYR A 165 18.51 -4.18 -10.52
N ALA A 166 18.27 -4.39 -11.82
CA ALA A 166 18.88 -3.62 -12.89
C ALA A 166 18.20 -2.25 -13.00
N LYS A 167 18.99 -1.22 -13.34
CA LYS A 167 18.49 0.15 -13.53
C LYS A 167 17.45 0.20 -14.65
N ALA A 168 16.40 0.97 -14.43
CA ALA A 168 15.41 1.24 -15.45
C ALA A 168 16.08 2.06 -16.57
N THR A 169 15.97 1.59 -17.81
CA THR A 169 16.29 2.41 -18.97
C THR A 169 15.37 3.61 -18.97
N ARG A 170 15.93 4.83 -19.04
CA ARG A 170 15.14 6.07 -19.12
C ARG A 170 14.08 5.91 -20.21
N VAL A 171 12.80 5.91 -19.82
CA VAL A 171 11.72 6.19 -20.76
C VAL A 171 11.89 7.65 -21.12
N ALA A 172 12.52 7.94 -22.27
CA ALA A 172 12.68 9.30 -22.78
C ALA A 172 11.34 10.03 -22.65
N LYS A 173 11.37 11.25 -22.11
CA LYS A 173 10.21 12.14 -21.95
C LYS A 173 9.22 11.94 -23.12
N GLY A 174 8.12 11.24 -22.86
CA GLY A 174 6.93 11.25 -23.70
C GLY A 174 6.91 10.41 -24.98
N VAL A 175 7.77 9.41 -25.21
CA VAL A 175 7.59 8.53 -26.40
C VAL A 175 7.80 7.06 -26.07
N LEU A 176 6.72 6.28 -26.15
CA LEU A 176 6.76 4.83 -26.33
C LEU A 176 7.38 4.54 -27.71
N ARG A 177 8.67 4.22 -27.76
CA ARG A 177 9.26 3.54 -28.92
C ARG A 177 10.07 2.34 -28.44
N GLY A 178 9.41 1.20 -28.46
CA GLY A 178 10.00 -0.12 -28.55
C GLY A 178 8.95 -1.01 -29.23
N PRO A 179 9.31 -1.88 -30.18
CA PRO A 179 8.36 -2.86 -30.68
C PRO A 179 7.80 -3.63 -29.49
N ALA A 180 6.47 -3.77 -29.44
CA ALA A 180 5.82 -4.62 -28.46
C ALA A 180 6.55 -5.97 -28.43
N PRO A 181 6.94 -6.49 -27.25
CA PRO A 181 7.47 -7.84 -27.18
C PRO A 181 6.43 -8.75 -27.81
N THR A 182 6.82 -9.43 -28.88
CA THR A 182 5.97 -10.44 -29.50
C THR A 182 5.63 -11.46 -28.42
N ALA A 183 4.33 -11.63 -28.14
CA ALA A 183 3.86 -12.61 -27.17
C ALA A 183 4.49 -13.98 -27.52
N PRO A 184 5.16 -14.65 -26.57
CA PRO A 184 5.68 -15.98 -26.83
C PRO A 184 4.48 -16.89 -27.15
N ARG A 185 4.45 -17.41 -28.39
CA ARG A 185 3.41 -18.30 -28.94
C ARG A 185 3.37 -19.70 -28.32
N SER A 186 3.92 -19.88 -27.12
CA SER A 186 3.98 -21.17 -26.46
C SER A 186 3.76 -20.97 -24.97
N PHE A 187 2.83 -21.76 -24.44
CA PHE A 187 2.56 -21.90 -23.01
C PHE A 187 3.76 -22.59 -22.36
N ALA A 188 4.86 -21.85 -22.18
CA ALA A 188 5.99 -22.31 -21.40
C ALA A 188 5.60 -22.17 -19.93
N LEU A 189 5.64 -23.29 -19.20
CA LEU A 189 5.45 -23.29 -17.75
C LEU A 189 6.39 -22.25 -17.10
N PRO A 190 5.93 -21.53 -16.07
CA PRO A 190 6.78 -20.63 -15.31
C PRO A 190 8.08 -21.35 -14.87
N PRO A 191 9.24 -20.68 -14.90
CA PRO A 191 10.54 -21.32 -14.62
C PRO A 191 10.66 -21.88 -13.20
N TYR A 192 9.76 -21.55 -12.27
CA TYR A 192 9.70 -22.22 -10.96
C TYR A 192 9.15 -23.66 -11.02
N LEU A 193 8.61 -24.10 -12.17
CA LEU A 193 8.17 -25.48 -12.43
C LEU A 193 9.15 -26.27 -13.31
N ALA A 194 10.20 -25.63 -13.84
CA ALA A 194 11.20 -26.28 -14.70
C ALA A 194 12.54 -26.34 -13.96
N ALA A 195 12.73 -27.40 -13.17
CA ALA A 195 14.03 -27.71 -12.59
C ALA A 195 15.01 -28.11 -13.72
N GLY A 196 15.94 -27.22 -14.04
CA GLY A 196 16.98 -27.45 -15.04
C GLY A 196 18.15 -26.51 -14.78
N ASN A 197 19.22 -27.07 -14.22
CA ASN A 197 20.39 -26.37 -13.75
C ASN A 197 21.30 -25.99 -14.94
N THR A 198 21.30 -24.71 -15.34
CA THR A 198 22.36 -24.13 -16.16
C THR A 198 22.70 -22.76 -15.60
N ALA A 199 23.99 -22.50 -15.36
CA ALA A 199 24.52 -21.25 -14.84
C ALA A 199 24.26 -20.10 -15.84
N ALA A 200 23.04 -19.59 -15.85
CA ALA A 200 22.65 -18.39 -16.54
C ALA A 200 23.25 -17.20 -15.79
N THR A 201 23.93 -16.30 -16.50
CA THR A 201 24.21 -14.95 -16.02
C THR A 201 22.95 -14.41 -15.36
N LYS A 202 23.02 -14.09 -14.06
CA LYS A 202 21.88 -13.63 -13.26
C LYS A 202 21.42 -12.28 -13.81
N VAL A 203 20.54 -12.29 -14.81
CA VAL A 203 19.92 -11.08 -15.35
C VAL A 203 19.01 -10.54 -14.26
N LEU A 204 19.42 -9.43 -13.64
CA LEU A 204 18.62 -8.79 -12.61
C LEU A 204 17.32 -8.25 -13.23
N PRO A 205 16.18 -8.41 -12.55
CA PRO A 205 14.94 -7.79 -12.98
C PRO A 205 15.04 -6.27 -12.95
N VAL A 206 14.23 -5.58 -13.74
CA VAL A 206 14.20 -4.11 -13.74
C VAL A 206 13.72 -3.59 -12.39
N GLU A 207 14.29 -2.48 -11.95
CA GLU A 207 13.98 -1.85 -10.66
C GLU A 207 12.52 -1.40 -10.52
N PRO A 208 12.05 -1.19 -9.27
CA PRO A 208 10.70 -0.73 -8.97
C PRO A 208 10.36 0.64 -9.59
N PHE A 209 9.07 0.94 -9.66
CA PHE A 209 8.54 2.25 -9.97
C PHE A 209 7.72 2.82 -8.81
N TYR A 210 7.39 4.10 -8.91
CA TYR A 210 6.77 4.86 -7.84
C TYR A 210 5.52 5.56 -8.37
N ILE A 211 4.44 5.50 -7.59
CA ILE A 211 3.22 6.29 -7.83
C ILE A 211 3.14 7.34 -6.73
N ILE A 212 3.43 8.59 -7.10
CA ILE A 212 3.49 9.72 -6.19
C ILE A 212 2.13 10.44 -6.24
N PRO A 213 1.36 10.44 -5.15
CA PRO A 213 0.09 11.14 -5.15
C PRO A 213 0.29 12.65 -5.23
N LYS A 214 -0.71 13.33 -5.78
CA LYS A 214 -0.74 14.79 -5.79
C LYS A 214 -0.89 15.36 -4.38
N GLN A 215 -1.77 14.75 -3.59
CA GLN A 215 -2.10 15.17 -2.24
C GLN A 215 -1.63 14.11 -1.23
N LYS A 216 -1.55 14.48 0.04
CA LYS A 216 -1.25 13.48 1.08
C LYS A 216 -2.48 12.60 1.22
N TYR A 217 -2.26 11.29 1.36
CA TYR A 217 -3.34 10.40 1.77
C TYR A 217 -3.71 10.68 3.22
N ASP A 218 -5.00 10.64 3.49
CA ASP A 218 -5.51 10.51 4.84
C ASP A 218 -5.42 9.05 5.28
N PHE A 219 -5.12 8.86 6.55
CA PHE A 219 -5.02 7.54 7.17
C PHE A 219 -5.84 7.56 8.44
N HIS A 220 -6.70 6.57 8.59
CA HIS A 220 -7.64 6.51 9.70
C HIS A 220 -7.12 5.51 10.73
N HIS A 221 -7.08 5.94 11.98
CA HIS A 221 -6.86 5.03 13.10
C HIS A 221 -8.18 4.29 13.39
N PRO A 222 -8.17 2.95 13.57
CA PRO A 222 -9.42 2.18 13.71
C PRO A 222 -10.17 2.44 15.04
N VAL A 223 -9.51 3.09 16.00
CA VAL A 223 -10.13 3.58 17.24
C VAL A 223 -10.46 5.06 17.10
N GLU A 224 -11.76 5.38 17.09
CA GLU A 224 -12.27 6.76 17.02
C GLU A 224 -11.84 7.61 18.23
N GLY A 225 -11.51 8.88 18.00
CA GLY A 225 -11.19 9.87 19.05
C GLY A 225 -9.80 9.74 19.69
N VAL A 226 -8.97 8.79 19.25
CA VAL A 226 -7.66 8.52 19.83
C VAL A 226 -6.61 8.45 18.72
N GLY A 227 -6.32 9.58 18.09
CA GLY A 227 -5.32 9.62 17.01
C GLY A 227 -5.32 10.95 16.27
N LYS A 228 -4.30 11.20 15.46
CA LYS A 228 -4.31 12.33 14.53
C LYS A 228 -5.06 11.89 13.28
N GLU A 229 -6.05 12.68 12.87
CA GLU A 229 -6.91 12.43 11.71
C GLU A 229 -6.15 12.49 10.36
N HIS A 230 -4.91 13.00 10.35
CA HIS A 230 -4.10 13.17 9.14
C HIS A 230 -2.68 12.62 9.33
N SER A 231 -2.16 11.96 8.29
CA SER A 231 -0.76 11.51 8.28
C SER A 231 0.22 12.68 8.24
N HIS A 232 1.28 12.55 9.05
CA HIS A 232 2.39 13.51 9.07
C HIS A 232 3.36 13.37 7.90
N PHE A 233 3.12 12.43 7.01
CA PHE A 233 4.03 12.06 5.96
C PHE A 233 3.33 12.16 4.60
N LYS A 234 4.07 12.64 3.61
CA LYS A 234 3.67 12.44 2.22
C LYS A 234 4.05 10.99 1.90
N SER A 235 3.06 10.14 1.67
CA SER A 235 3.29 8.75 1.30
C SER A 235 3.19 8.58 -0.21
N MET A 236 3.78 7.52 -0.73
CA MET A 236 3.70 7.11 -2.14
C MET A 236 3.77 5.59 -2.25
N TRP A 237 3.29 5.05 -3.36
CA TRP A 237 3.42 3.63 -3.63
C TRP A 237 4.77 3.30 -4.23
N TYR A 238 5.36 2.23 -3.71
CA TYR A 238 6.55 1.56 -4.22
C TYR A 238 6.05 0.28 -4.87
N VAL A 239 6.29 0.09 -6.17
CA VAL A 239 5.66 -1.00 -6.93
C VAL A 239 6.69 -1.72 -7.79
N TRP A 240 6.63 -3.05 -7.76
CA TRP A 240 7.43 -3.91 -8.64
C TRP A 240 6.61 -5.09 -9.12
N ALA A 241 6.72 -5.41 -10.41
CA ALA A 241 5.89 -6.43 -11.06
C ALA A 241 6.72 -7.48 -11.82
N GLY A 242 7.93 -7.77 -11.34
CA GLY A 242 8.80 -8.73 -12.00
C GLY A 242 9.16 -8.32 -13.43
N ARG A 243 9.13 -9.28 -14.34
CA ARG A 243 9.35 -9.05 -15.78
C ARG A 243 8.31 -8.12 -16.43
N HIS A 244 7.14 -7.94 -15.80
CA HIS A 244 6.05 -7.13 -16.32
C HIS A 244 6.12 -5.65 -15.87
N THR A 245 7.14 -5.26 -15.09
CA THR A 245 7.26 -3.91 -14.52
C THR A 245 7.10 -2.79 -15.55
N ASN A 246 7.70 -2.92 -16.74
CA ASN A 246 7.56 -1.91 -17.81
C ASN A 246 6.12 -1.75 -18.31
N ASP A 247 5.41 -2.87 -18.49
CA ASP A 247 4.02 -2.86 -18.96
C ASP A 247 3.10 -2.25 -17.90
N VAL A 248 3.33 -2.59 -16.63
CA VAL A 248 2.60 -2.06 -15.48
C VAL A 248 2.83 -0.55 -15.33
N VAL A 249 4.07 -0.06 -15.46
CA VAL A 249 4.37 1.38 -15.48
C VAL A 249 3.57 2.11 -16.56
N ARG A 250 3.55 1.57 -17.78
CA ARG A 250 2.81 2.15 -18.91
C ARG A 250 1.30 2.18 -18.63
N ALA A 251 0.74 1.06 -18.17
CA ALA A 251 -0.68 0.95 -17.85
C ALA A 251 -1.08 1.94 -16.73
N SER A 252 -0.30 2.01 -15.66
CA SER A 252 -0.54 2.96 -14.56
C SER A 252 -0.52 4.40 -15.03
N ARG A 253 0.46 4.80 -15.85
CA ARG A 253 0.55 6.16 -16.38
C ARG A 253 -0.66 6.52 -17.25
N VAL A 254 -1.07 5.62 -18.15
CA VAL A 254 -2.22 5.85 -19.04
C VAL A 254 -3.51 6.00 -18.24
N GLU A 255 -3.76 5.09 -17.30
CA GLU A 255 -5.00 5.09 -16.53
C GLU A 255 -5.11 6.29 -15.58
N LEU A 256 -4.02 6.67 -14.92
CA LEU A 256 -4.00 7.84 -14.04
C LEU A 256 -4.22 9.15 -14.82
N LEU A 257 -3.62 9.29 -16.01
CA LEU A 257 -3.90 10.44 -16.87
C LEU A 257 -5.35 10.45 -17.36
N ARG A 258 -5.90 9.29 -17.71
CA ARG A 258 -7.30 9.15 -18.16
C ARG A 258 -8.30 9.56 -17.08
N ARG A 259 -8.05 9.23 -15.82
CA ARG A 259 -8.91 9.58 -14.67
C ARG A 259 -8.85 11.07 -14.31
N HIS A 260 -7.80 11.77 -14.73
CA HIS A 260 -7.57 13.18 -14.40
C HIS A 260 -7.33 14.03 -15.65
N PRO A 261 -8.31 14.14 -16.57
CA PRO A 261 -8.14 14.84 -17.84
C PRO A 261 -7.90 16.36 -17.69
N THR A 262 -8.42 16.95 -16.61
CA THR A 262 -8.36 18.41 -16.36
C THR A 262 -7.67 18.76 -15.04
N GLY A 263 -7.11 17.75 -14.34
CA GLY A 263 -6.47 17.92 -13.04
C GLY A 263 -5.05 17.37 -13.03
N ALA A 264 -4.25 17.77 -12.05
CA ALA A 264 -2.94 17.15 -11.86
C ALA A 264 -3.12 15.70 -11.36
N ALA A 265 -2.79 14.72 -12.20
CA ALA A 265 -2.81 13.30 -11.86
C ALA A 265 -1.65 12.94 -10.89
N PRO A 266 -1.75 11.82 -10.16
CA PRO A 266 -0.58 11.20 -9.53
C PRO A 266 0.54 10.97 -10.57
N ALA A 267 1.78 11.19 -10.16
CA ALA A 267 2.94 11.01 -11.02
C ALA A 267 3.43 9.56 -10.97
N VAL A 268 3.74 8.99 -12.12
CA VAL A 268 4.38 7.66 -12.24
C VAL A 268 5.82 7.85 -12.70
N VAL A 269 6.76 7.37 -11.88
CA VAL A 269 8.20 7.49 -12.11
C VAL A 269 8.86 6.13 -11.99
N HIS A 270 9.67 5.74 -12.98
CA HIS A 270 10.30 4.43 -13.01
C HIS A 270 11.79 4.54 -12.67
N GLY A 271 12.17 3.93 -11.54
CA GLY A 271 13.56 3.83 -11.11
C GLY A 271 14.05 4.96 -10.20
N LEU A 272 15.10 4.64 -9.42
CA LEU A 272 15.63 5.54 -8.40
C LEU A 272 16.21 6.84 -9.00
N GLU A 273 16.90 6.74 -10.14
CA GLU A 273 17.48 7.92 -10.80
C GLU A 273 16.40 8.88 -11.30
N ALA A 274 15.36 8.36 -11.96
CA ALA A 274 14.25 9.18 -12.42
C ALA A 274 13.49 9.81 -11.24
N LEU A 275 13.35 9.08 -10.12
CA LEU A 275 12.73 9.60 -8.90
C LEU A 275 13.54 10.76 -8.32
N LYS A 276 14.87 10.61 -8.24
CA LYS A 276 15.78 11.66 -7.78
C LYS A 276 15.72 12.90 -8.68
N GLU A 277 15.72 12.72 -10.00
CA GLU A 277 15.63 13.81 -10.97
C GLU A 277 14.27 14.54 -10.95
N SER A 278 13.20 13.85 -10.54
CA SER A 278 11.85 14.43 -10.53
C SER A 278 11.65 15.53 -9.48
N ASN A 279 12.49 15.57 -8.43
CA ASN A 279 12.31 16.45 -7.26
C ASN A 279 10.93 16.34 -6.59
N LEU A 280 10.21 15.21 -6.77
CA LEU A 280 8.87 14.99 -6.22
C LEU A 280 8.87 14.44 -4.78
N VAL A 281 10.04 14.02 -4.28
CA VAL A 281 10.24 13.42 -2.96
C VAL A 281 10.90 14.43 -2.02
N ALA A 282 10.40 14.53 -0.80
CA ALA A 282 11.01 15.39 0.21
C ALA A 282 12.43 14.88 0.59
N SER A 283 13.47 15.69 0.36
CA SER A 283 14.81 15.37 0.89
C SER A 283 14.77 15.32 2.42
N THR A 284 15.29 14.23 2.99
CA THR A 284 15.41 14.01 4.44
C THR A 284 16.57 14.70 5.11
N ASP A 285 17.36 15.52 4.40
CA ASP A 285 18.52 16.20 4.98
C ASP A 285 18.18 17.05 6.22
N LYS A 286 16.88 17.30 6.47
CA LYS A 286 16.39 18.03 7.65
C LYS A 286 15.61 17.21 8.69
N ARG A 287 15.31 15.92 8.48
CA ARG A 287 14.39 15.16 9.37
C ARG A 287 15.09 14.03 10.13
N LEU A 288 15.35 14.26 11.42
CA LEU A 288 15.90 13.29 12.36
C LEU A 288 14.98 12.06 12.52
N ASN A 289 15.59 10.87 12.71
CA ASN A 289 14.84 9.63 12.95
C ASN A 289 13.93 9.76 14.20
N PRO A 290 12.84 8.96 14.31
CA PRO A 290 11.90 9.04 15.44
C PRO A 290 12.56 8.95 16.83
N GLU A 291 13.55 8.08 16.99
CA GLU A 291 14.30 7.92 18.26
C GLU A 291 15.08 9.18 18.65
N ARG A 292 15.78 9.81 17.70
CA ARG A 292 16.50 11.08 17.90
C ARG A 292 15.54 12.23 18.15
N ARG A 293 14.33 12.18 17.61
CA ARG A 293 13.25 13.13 17.87
C ARG A 293 12.70 12.98 19.29
N GLY A 294 12.53 11.75 19.76
CA GLY A 294 12.10 11.43 21.13
C GLY A 294 13.07 11.94 22.20
N LYS A 295 14.36 12.06 21.87
CA LYS A 295 15.38 12.68 22.74
C LYS A 295 15.32 14.21 22.77
N MET A 296 14.64 14.85 21.81
CA MET A 296 14.61 16.30 21.65
C MET A 296 13.45 16.99 22.41
N TYR A 297 12.39 16.25 22.72
CA TYR A 297 11.28 16.75 23.54
C TYR A 297 11.46 16.21 24.96
N PRO A 298 11.79 17.05 25.96
CA PRO A 298 11.85 16.59 27.33
C PRO A 298 10.46 16.05 27.72
N LYS A 299 10.42 14.85 28.31
CA LYS A 299 9.19 14.31 28.91
C LYS A 299 8.70 15.37 29.90
N LYS A 300 7.52 15.95 29.64
CA LYS A 300 6.85 16.81 30.61
C LYS A 300 6.71 15.98 31.89
N LYS A 301 7.34 16.45 32.96
CA LYS A 301 7.15 15.92 34.32
C LYS A 301 5.74 16.21 34.78
#